data_AF-A0AAE5CNK1-F1
#
_entry.id   AF-A0AAE5CNK1-F1
#
_cell.length_a   1.000
_cell.length_b   1.000
_cell.length_c   1.000
_cell.angle_alpha   90.00
_cell.angle_beta   90.00
_cell.angle_gamma   90.00
#
_symmetry.space_group_name_H-M   'P 1'
#
loop_
_entity.id
_entity.type
_entity.pdbx_description
1 polymer ?
#
loop_
_entity_poly.entity_id
_entity_poly.type
_entity_poly.pdbx_seq_one_letter_code
_entity_poly.pdbx_strand_id
1 'polypeptide(L)'
;MNARLSRRKLHGSLGLSVLVLAAILAGCFNRTPAVAERVLDPKLPLTKELSGNLFTRNPDQAISPGGYYLLAEQDVSTGYRMVAVSLNEGAGDVVLAESEDPDGFTRFVPVGWTSPTTCVFLVTGRQIEGPNKGKLGVGIMLGDVTVPKAEETGFIEVGGGWYHSPVFVEGDSRLYIR
;
A
#
# COMPACT_ATOMS: atom_id res chain seq x y z
N MET A 1 -0.37 -28.22 -97.05
CA MET A 1 -1.07 -27.25 -96.17
C MET A 1 -0.54 -27.42 -94.76
N ASN A 2 -0.16 -26.31 -94.13
CA ASN A 2 0.46 -26.24 -92.80
C ASN A 2 -0.48 -26.69 -91.67
N ALA A 3 0.04 -27.38 -90.65
CA ALA A 3 -0.19 -27.03 -89.24
C ALA A 3 0.83 -27.71 -88.32
N ARG A 4 1.47 -26.90 -87.49
CA ARG A 4 2.52 -27.20 -86.50
C ARG A 4 1.91 -27.43 -85.11
N LEU A 5 2.65 -28.20 -84.28
CA LEU A 5 2.86 -28.09 -82.81
C LEU A 5 1.60 -28.29 -81.93
N SER A 6 1.65 -28.85 -80.72
CA SER A 6 2.57 -28.51 -79.62
C SER A 6 2.43 -29.55 -78.49
N ARG A 7 3.55 -30.13 -78.06
CA ARG A 7 3.67 -30.85 -76.77
C ARG A 7 3.80 -29.80 -75.67
N ARG A 8 2.80 -29.67 -74.79
CA ARG A 8 2.93 -28.88 -73.56
C ARG A 8 3.68 -29.68 -72.49
N LYS A 9 4.78 -29.09 -72.00
CA LYS A 9 5.58 -29.56 -70.86
C LYS A 9 4.78 -29.39 -69.56
N LEU A 10 4.62 -30.47 -68.80
CA LEU A 10 4.42 -30.42 -67.35
C LEU A 10 5.77 -30.09 -66.72
N HIS A 11 5.91 -28.93 -66.06
CA HIS A 11 6.83 -28.71 -64.94
C HIS A 11 6.52 -27.33 -64.36
N GLY A 12 5.84 -27.28 -63.20
CA GLY A 12 5.49 -25.98 -62.62
C GLY A 12 4.89 -25.97 -61.21
N SER A 13 4.71 -27.11 -60.53
CA SER A 13 4.07 -27.11 -59.19
C SER A 13 4.95 -27.57 -58.03
N LEU A 14 6.13 -28.16 -58.26
CA LEU A 14 6.98 -28.65 -57.16
C LEU A 14 7.86 -27.57 -56.51
N GLY A 15 8.26 -26.53 -57.25
CA GLY A 15 9.18 -25.50 -56.74
C GLY A 15 8.55 -24.55 -55.72
N LEU A 16 7.25 -24.27 -55.86
CA LEU A 16 6.56 -23.31 -54.99
C LEU A 16 6.33 -23.86 -53.58
N SER A 17 6.05 -25.16 -53.47
CA SER A 17 5.73 -25.83 -52.19
C SER A 17 6.94 -25.93 -51.26
N VAL A 18 8.14 -26.09 -51.81
CA VAL A 18 9.39 -26.18 -51.03
C VAL A 18 9.79 -24.80 -50.48
N LEU A 19 9.57 -23.72 -51.24
CA LEU A 19 9.86 -22.35 -50.83
C LEU A 19 8.96 -21.85 -49.69
N VAL A 20 7.68 -22.23 -49.70
CA VAL A 20 6.73 -21.86 -48.63
C VAL A 20 7.09 -22.59 -47.32
N LEU A 21 7.49 -23.86 -47.39
CA LEU A 21 7.87 -24.63 -46.20
C LEU A 21 9.15 -24.08 -45.53
N ALA A 22 10.13 -23.62 -46.32
CA ALA A 22 11.35 -23.01 -45.81
C ALA A 22 11.10 -21.66 -45.11
N ALA A 23 10.16 -20.85 -45.62
CA ALA A 23 9.78 -19.58 -44.99
C ALA A 23 9.07 -19.77 -43.63
N ILE A 24 8.25 -20.81 -43.50
CA ILE A 24 7.56 -21.14 -42.23
C ILE A 24 8.57 -21.64 -41.19
N LEU A 25 9.56 -22.44 -41.58
CA LEU A 25 10.59 -22.95 -40.68
C LEU A 25 11.58 -21.86 -40.22
N ALA A 26 11.87 -20.87 -41.07
CA ALA A 26 12.71 -19.72 -40.70
C ALA A 26 11.99 -18.74 -39.74
N GLY A 27 10.66 -18.64 -39.80
CA GLY A 27 9.85 -17.76 -38.93
C GLY A 27 9.74 -18.22 -37.47
N CYS A 28 10.06 -19.48 -37.15
CA CYS A 28 9.96 -20.02 -35.79
C CYS A 28 11.23 -19.88 -34.95
N PHE A 29 12.33 -19.34 -35.51
CA PHE A 29 13.61 -19.26 -34.79
C PHE A 29 13.89 -17.94 -34.06
N ASN A 30 12.99 -16.96 -34.14
CA ASN A 30 13.05 -15.82 -33.23
C ASN A 30 12.42 -16.20 -31.88
N ARG A 31 13.12 -17.07 -31.13
CA ARG A 31 12.97 -17.08 -29.68
C ARG A 31 13.50 -15.74 -29.19
N THR A 32 12.61 -14.77 -29.00
CA THR A 32 12.85 -13.68 -28.05
C THR A 32 13.42 -14.37 -26.80
N PRO A 33 14.65 -14.07 -26.36
CA PRO A 33 15.16 -14.67 -25.14
C PRO A 33 14.10 -14.39 -24.08
N ALA A 34 13.61 -15.45 -23.44
CA ALA A 34 12.73 -15.30 -22.28
C ALA A 34 13.43 -14.28 -21.39
N VAL A 35 12.79 -13.11 -21.21
CA VAL A 35 13.29 -12.06 -20.32
C VAL A 35 13.63 -12.79 -19.05
N ALA A 36 14.91 -12.80 -18.68
CA ALA A 36 15.39 -13.53 -17.52
C ALA A 36 14.45 -13.17 -16.38
N GLU A 37 13.64 -14.14 -15.96
CA GLU A 37 12.63 -13.94 -14.94
C GLU A 37 13.40 -13.40 -13.74
N ARG A 38 13.15 -12.14 -13.40
CA ARG A 38 13.80 -11.50 -12.26
C ARG A 38 13.23 -12.20 -11.04
N VAL A 39 13.85 -13.31 -10.66
CA VAL A 39 13.58 -13.99 -9.41
C VAL A 39 14.07 -13.01 -8.34
N LEU A 40 13.12 -12.26 -7.79
CA LEU A 40 13.36 -11.53 -6.56
C LEU A 40 13.61 -12.60 -5.51
N ASP A 41 14.81 -12.60 -4.92
CA ASP A 41 15.11 -13.33 -3.69
C ASP A 41 14.88 -12.32 -2.54
N PRO A 42 13.64 -12.17 -2.05
CA PRO A 42 13.34 -11.20 -1.00
C PRO A 42 14.05 -11.66 0.27
N LYS A 43 15.20 -11.05 0.55
CA LYS A 43 15.80 -11.14 1.87
C LYS A 43 14.85 -10.50 2.86
N LEU A 44 14.37 -11.28 3.82
CA LEU A 44 13.63 -10.77 4.97
C LEU A 44 14.50 -9.72 5.68
N PRO A 45 14.16 -8.43 5.61
CA PRO A 45 15.03 -7.38 6.09
C PRO A 45 15.00 -7.26 7.63
N LEU A 46 13.91 -7.67 8.26
CA LEU A 46 13.71 -7.66 9.71
C LEU A 46 12.58 -8.61 10.10
N THR A 47 12.72 -9.27 11.25
CA THR A 47 11.61 -9.92 11.96
C THR A 47 11.59 -9.38 13.38
N LYS A 48 10.45 -8.83 13.80
CA LYS A 48 10.26 -8.24 15.13
C LYS A 48 9.00 -8.82 15.75
N GLU A 49 9.10 -9.33 16.97
CA GLU A 49 7.92 -9.67 17.75
C GLU A 49 7.26 -8.40 18.27
N LEU A 50 5.95 -8.29 18.05
CA LEU A 50 5.15 -7.16 18.49
C LEU A 50 4.10 -7.68 19.47
N SER A 51 3.85 -6.92 20.53
CA SER A 51 2.83 -7.25 21.51
C SER A 51 1.45 -6.76 21.05
N GLY A 52 0.41 -7.50 21.41
CA GLY A 52 -0.97 -7.14 21.08
C GLY A 52 -1.33 -7.35 19.60
N ASN A 53 -2.56 -6.98 19.24
CA ASN A 53 -3.01 -6.98 17.86
C ASN A 53 -2.75 -5.61 17.24
N LEU A 54 -2.08 -5.59 16.10
CA LEU A 54 -1.83 -4.36 15.35
C LEU A 54 -2.77 -4.25 14.16
N PHE A 55 -3.30 -3.06 13.97
CA PHE A 55 -4.15 -2.71 12.84
C PHE A 55 -3.56 -1.51 12.08
N THR A 56 -3.45 -1.64 10.76
CA THR A 56 -3.17 -0.52 9.85
C THR A 56 -4.17 -0.55 8.70
N ARG A 57 -4.46 0.62 8.11
CA ARG A 57 -5.53 0.74 7.11
C ARG A 57 -5.01 0.79 5.67
N ASN A 58 -4.07 1.69 5.41
CA ASN A 58 -3.59 1.99 4.07
C ASN A 58 -2.15 1.47 3.92
N PRO A 59 -1.92 0.28 3.33
CA PRO A 59 -0.59 -0.32 3.30
C PRO A 59 0.46 0.58 2.64
N ASP A 60 0.08 1.32 1.59
CA ASP A 60 0.96 2.25 0.87
C ASP A 60 1.33 3.50 1.67
N GLN A 61 0.64 3.74 2.79
CA GLN A 61 0.85 4.89 3.68
C GLN A 61 1.16 4.48 5.12
N ALA A 62 1.22 3.18 5.40
CA ALA A 62 1.45 2.66 6.74
C ALA A 62 2.92 2.87 7.16
N ILE A 63 3.84 2.86 6.19
CA ILE A 63 5.27 2.98 6.42
C ILE A 63 5.71 4.43 6.20
N SER A 64 6.55 4.96 7.11
CA SER A 64 7.05 6.32 6.99
C SER A 64 7.96 6.50 5.77
N PRO A 65 8.02 7.70 5.17
CA PRO A 65 9.06 8.03 4.21
C PRO A 65 10.44 7.71 4.78
N GLY A 66 11.23 6.91 4.05
CA GLY A 66 12.52 6.38 4.52
C GLY A 66 12.46 5.01 5.20
N GLY A 67 11.27 4.47 5.47
CA GLY A 67 11.11 3.09 5.91
C GLY A 67 11.40 2.84 7.39
N TYR A 68 11.34 3.89 8.23
CA TYR A 68 11.78 3.80 9.63
C TYR A 68 10.70 3.34 10.60
N TYR A 69 9.42 3.62 10.28
CA TYR A 69 8.31 3.37 11.19
C TYR A 69 7.10 2.80 10.47
N LEU A 70 6.38 1.91 11.14
CA LEU A 70 5.03 1.47 10.78
C LEU A 70 4.01 2.15 11.70
N LEU A 71 3.02 2.84 11.14
CA LEU A 71 1.92 3.45 11.87
C LEU A 71 0.78 2.42 12.05
N ALA A 72 0.41 2.18 13.31
CA ALA A 72 -0.63 1.22 13.65
C ALA A 72 -1.43 1.61 14.89
N GLU A 73 -2.70 1.19 14.93
CA GLU A 73 -3.45 1.05 16.17
C GLU A 73 -3.02 -0.26 16.83
N GLN A 74 -2.74 -0.23 18.13
CA GLN A 74 -2.42 -1.38 18.96
C GLN A 74 -3.53 -1.64 19.96
N ASP A 75 -4.08 -2.85 19.94
CA ASP A 75 -4.99 -3.37 20.96
C ASP A 75 -4.19 -3.83 22.18
N VAL A 76 -4.51 -3.27 23.34
CA VAL A 76 -3.91 -3.59 24.64
C VAL A 76 -5.00 -3.94 25.64
N SER A 77 -4.65 -4.62 26.73
CA SER A 77 -5.64 -5.15 27.70
C SER A 77 -6.56 -4.09 28.31
N THR A 78 -6.18 -2.82 28.28
CA THR A 78 -6.90 -1.69 28.90
C THR A 78 -7.54 -0.74 27.88
N GLY A 79 -7.40 -0.99 26.59
CA GLY A 79 -7.93 -0.13 25.53
C GLY A 79 -7.07 -0.14 24.26
N TYR A 80 -6.85 1.03 23.67
CA TYR A 80 -6.16 1.15 22.39
C TYR A 80 -5.04 2.19 22.44
N ARG A 81 -4.02 2.02 21.60
CA ARG A 81 -2.93 2.97 21.40
C ARG A 81 -2.74 3.26 19.93
N MET A 82 -2.39 4.50 19.61
CA MET A 82 -1.74 4.80 18.33
C MET A 82 -0.23 4.70 18.53
N VAL A 83 0.43 3.87 17.74
CA VAL A 83 1.86 3.60 17.84
C VAL A 83 2.57 3.78 16.50
N ALA A 84 3.78 4.32 16.55
CA ALA A 84 4.77 4.22 15.50
C ALA A 84 5.77 3.11 15.87
N VAL A 85 5.57 1.94 15.27
CA VAL A 85 6.43 0.77 15.47
C VAL A 85 7.75 0.99 14.75
N SER A 86 8.87 0.96 15.48
CA SER A 86 10.19 1.12 14.86
C SER A 86 10.55 -0.11 14.03
N LEU A 87 10.98 0.15 12.80
CA LEU A 87 11.52 -0.83 11.85
C LEU A 87 13.06 -0.86 11.84
N ASN A 88 13.70 -0.09 12.73
CA ASN A 88 15.13 -0.17 12.99
C ASN A 88 15.40 -1.15 14.14
N GLU A 89 16.42 -1.99 13.99
CA GLU A 89 16.87 -2.90 15.05
C GLU A 89 17.26 -2.14 16.33
N GLY A 90 16.84 -2.66 17.49
CA GLY A 90 17.17 -2.10 18.80
C GLY A 90 16.45 -0.81 19.19
N ALA A 91 15.68 -0.20 18.29
CA ALA A 91 14.87 0.98 18.58
C ALA A 91 13.47 0.60 19.10
N GLY A 92 13.05 1.30 20.16
CA GLY A 92 11.73 1.14 20.77
C GLY A 92 10.62 1.74 19.93
N ASP A 93 9.40 1.28 20.19
CA ASP A 93 8.20 1.82 19.56
C ASP A 93 7.78 3.12 20.25
N VAL A 94 7.16 4.02 19.48
CA VAL A 94 6.70 5.31 20.00
C VAL A 94 5.19 5.27 20.18
N VAL A 95 4.72 5.48 21.40
CA VAL A 95 3.30 5.68 21.69
C VAL A 95 2.97 7.14 21.43
N LEU A 96 2.05 7.39 20.49
CA LEU A 96 1.66 8.74 20.07
C LEU A 96 0.40 9.23 20.79
N ALA A 97 -0.51 8.30 21.08
CA ALA A 97 -1.72 8.53 21.87
C ALA A 97 -2.20 7.21 22.48
N GLU A 98 -2.89 7.29 23.60
CA GLU A 98 -3.40 6.14 24.35
C GLU A 98 -4.78 6.45 24.90
N SER A 99 -5.69 5.49 24.78
CA SER A 99 -7.03 5.53 25.35
C SER A 99 -7.23 4.36 26.28
N GLU A 100 -7.40 4.65 27.56
CA GLU A 100 -7.93 3.71 28.55
C GLU A 100 -9.47 3.73 28.48
N ASP A 101 -10.01 3.22 27.38
CA ASP A 101 -11.45 3.13 27.15
C ASP A 101 -11.84 1.66 26.96
N PRO A 102 -12.07 0.92 28.06
CA PRO A 102 -12.41 -0.50 28.00
C PRO A 102 -13.76 -0.75 27.30
N ASP A 103 -14.61 0.27 27.19
CA ASP A 103 -15.90 0.18 26.51
C ASP A 103 -15.75 0.34 24.98
N GLY A 104 -14.55 0.70 24.48
CA GLY A 104 -14.17 0.66 23.08
C GLY A 104 -14.81 1.74 22.19
N PHE A 105 -15.34 2.82 22.79
CA PHE A 105 -15.94 3.92 22.03
C PHE A 105 -14.90 4.79 21.34
N THR A 106 -13.68 4.85 21.88
CA THR A 106 -12.56 5.61 21.33
C THR A 106 -11.63 4.69 20.55
N ARG A 107 -11.46 4.96 19.26
CA ARG A 107 -10.60 4.20 18.35
C ARG A 107 -9.63 5.10 17.62
N PHE A 108 -8.45 4.55 17.35
CA PHE A 108 -7.43 5.24 16.58
C PHE A 108 -7.40 4.69 15.17
N VAL A 109 -7.45 5.58 14.18
CA VAL A 109 -7.43 5.20 12.77
C VAL A 109 -6.13 5.69 12.14
N PRO A 110 -5.16 4.78 11.87
CA PRO A 110 -3.96 5.14 11.13
C PRO A 110 -4.35 5.69 9.76
N VAL A 111 -3.85 6.87 9.40
CA VAL A 111 -4.07 7.41 8.05
C VAL A 111 -2.80 7.36 7.23
N GLY A 112 -1.70 7.95 7.72
CA GLY A 112 -0.43 7.89 7.02
C GLY A 112 0.62 8.87 7.54
N TRP A 113 1.59 9.19 6.71
CA TRP A 113 2.75 10.02 7.05
C TRP A 113 2.79 11.29 6.20
N THR A 114 3.19 12.40 6.83
CA THR A 114 3.46 13.69 6.17
C THR A 114 4.95 13.95 6.03
N SER A 115 5.77 13.26 6.81
CA SER A 115 7.24 13.31 6.78
C SER A 115 7.81 12.00 7.36
N PRO A 116 9.15 11.78 7.31
CA PRO A 116 9.77 10.63 7.98
C PRO A 116 9.47 10.48 9.47
N THR A 117 9.10 11.58 10.15
CA THR A 117 8.91 11.65 11.61
C THR A 117 7.53 12.13 12.02
N THR A 118 6.69 12.56 11.08
CA THR A 118 5.38 13.14 11.36
C THR A 118 4.30 12.34 10.66
N CYS A 119 3.27 11.96 11.42
CA CYS A 119 2.15 11.15 10.95
C CYS A 119 0.81 11.82 11.21
N VAL A 120 -0.19 11.37 10.46
CA VAL A 120 -1.59 11.74 10.64
C VAL A 120 -2.39 10.50 10.99
N PHE A 121 -3.18 10.61 12.04
CA PHE A 121 -4.15 9.60 12.44
C PHE A 121 -5.42 10.26 12.95
N LEU A 122 -6.52 9.50 13.02
CA LEU A 122 -7.78 10.00 13.56
C LEU A 122 -8.06 9.40 14.93
N VAL A 123 -8.75 10.16 15.76
CA VAL A 123 -9.38 9.68 16.99
C VAL A 123 -10.87 9.73 16.79
N THR A 124 -11.48 8.58 16.56
CA THR A 124 -12.94 8.48 16.38
C THR A 124 -13.59 8.11 17.70
N GLY A 125 -14.71 8.75 18.02
CA GLY A 125 -15.45 8.48 19.25
C GLY A 125 -15.42 9.65 20.23
N ARG A 126 -15.47 9.33 21.52
CA ARG A 126 -15.41 10.36 22.58
C ARG A 126 -13.97 10.82 22.73
N GLN A 127 -13.72 12.11 22.56
CA GLN A 127 -12.37 12.64 22.70
C GLN A 127 -11.93 12.59 24.17
N ILE A 128 -10.78 11.97 24.44
CA ILE A 128 -10.24 11.77 25.79
C ILE A 128 -9.32 12.92 26.23
N GLU A 129 -8.75 13.63 25.27
CA GLU A 129 -7.79 14.72 25.47
C GLU A 129 -8.01 15.85 24.46
N GLY A 130 -7.20 16.91 24.58
CA GLY A 130 -7.22 18.05 23.67
C GLY A 130 -8.40 19.02 23.86
N PRO A 131 -8.54 20.01 22.96
CA PRO A 131 -9.54 21.07 23.04
C PRO A 131 -10.99 20.59 23.02
N ASN A 132 -11.25 19.43 22.41
CA ASN A 132 -12.59 18.86 22.26
C ASN A 132 -12.87 17.69 23.23
N LYS A 133 -12.06 17.55 24.29
CA LYS A 133 -12.26 16.54 25.33
C LYS A 133 -13.72 16.43 25.78
N GLY A 134 -14.21 15.20 25.83
CA GLY A 134 -15.56 14.83 26.22
C GLY A 134 -16.59 14.88 25.09
N LYS A 135 -16.30 15.54 23.96
CA LYS A 135 -17.21 15.57 22.81
C LYS A 135 -17.14 14.28 21.99
N LEU A 136 -18.21 13.97 21.28
CA LEU A 136 -18.27 12.87 20.33
C LEU A 136 -17.92 13.39 18.92
N GLY A 137 -16.97 12.77 18.25
CA GLY A 137 -16.47 13.28 16.98
C GLY A 137 -15.30 12.52 16.40
N VAL A 138 -14.62 13.21 15.48
CA VAL A 138 -13.36 12.79 14.89
C VAL A 138 -12.32 13.87 15.11
N GLY A 139 -11.34 13.58 15.96
CA GLY A 139 -10.12 14.37 16.07
C GLY A 139 -9.17 14.02 14.93
N ILE A 140 -8.58 15.03 14.29
CA ILE A 140 -7.51 14.90 13.31
C ILE A 140 -6.21 15.17 14.04
N MET A 141 -5.42 14.13 14.23
CA MET A 141 -4.20 14.18 15.04
C MET A 141 -2.97 14.25 14.15
N LEU A 142 -2.03 15.10 14.53
CA LEU A 142 -0.67 15.11 14.00
C LEU A 142 0.26 14.55 15.07
N GLY A 143 0.88 13.39 14.82
CA GLY A 143 1.83 12.75 15.73
C GLY A 143 3.27 13.00 15.30
N ASP A 144 4.12 13.41 16.24
CA ASP A 144 5.57 13.54 16.04
C ASP A 144 6.30 12.44 16.81
N VAL A 145 7.09 11.61 16.11
CA VAL A 145 7.85 10.52 16.76
C VAL A 145 9.09 11.02 17.49
N THR A 146 9.56 12.24 17.21
CA THR A 146 10.71 12.86 17.89
C THR A 146 10.34 13.50 19.23
N VAL A 147 9.08 13.92 19.36
CA VAL A 147 8.47 14.42 20.60
C VAL A 147 7.19 13.62 20.80
N PRO A 148 7.23 12.47 21.50
CA PRO A 148 6.24 11.40 21.43
C PRO A 148 4.89 11.83 21.99
N LYS A 149 4.17 12.59 21.19
CA LYS A 149 2.90 13.23 21.50
C LYS A 149 2.19 13.55 20.20
N ALA A 150 0.87 13.47 20.24
CA ALA A 150 0.03 13.97 19.18
C ALA A 150 -0.66 15.27 19.57
N GLU A 151 -0.90 16.11 18.57
CA GLU A 151 -1.68 17.33 18.69
C GLU A 151 -2.95 17.23 17.82
N GLU A 152 -4.08 17.64 18.38
CA GLU A 152 -5.31 17.80 17.62
C GLU A 152 -5.21 19.05 16.73
N THR A 153 -5.21 18.85 15.42
CA THR A 153 -5.13 19.92 14.42
C THR A 153 -6.50 20.30 13.85
N GLY A 154 -7.51 19.46 14.06
CA GLY A 154 -8.87 19.69 13.62
C GLY A 154 -9.83 18.72 14.30
N PHE A 155 -11.11 19.10 14.35
CA PHE A 155 -12.15 18.29 14.96
C PHE A 155 -13.44 18.41 14.16
N ILE A 156 -14.12 17.29 13.96
CA ILE A 156 -15.44 17.21 13.35
C ILE A 156 -16.38 16.61 14.38
N GLU A 157 -17.31 17.41 14.88
CA GLU A 157 -18.33 16.93 15.81
C GLU A 157 -19.34 16.04 15.09
N VAL A 158 -19.72 14.93 15.72
CA VAL A 158 -20.70 13.99 15.16
C VAL A 158 -21.74 13.59 16.17
N GLY A 159 -23.01 13.63 15.76
CA GLY A 159 -24.13 13.23 16.60
C GLY A 159 -24.26 11.71 16.81
N GLY A 160 -23.47 10.89 16.07
CA GLY A 160 -23.45 9.44 16.13
C GLY A 160 -23.07 8.79 14.77
N GLY A 161 -22.58 7.55 14.78
CA GLY A 161 -22.21 6.77 13.58
C GLY A 161 -20.72 6.36 13.53
N TRP A 162 -20.37 5.53 12.54
CA TRP A 162 -19.00 5.08 12.28
C TRP A 162 -18.50 5.66 10.94
N TYR A 163 -17.22 6.05 10.89
CA TYR A 163 -16.58 6.48 9.64
C TYR A 163 -15.90 5.33 8.92
N HIS A 164 -16.23 5.17 7.64
CA HIS A 164 -15.82 4.00 6.88
C HIS A 164 -14.59 4.21 6.00
N SER A 165 -14.16 5.45 5.68
CA SER A 165 -12.96 5.63 4.86
C SER A 165 -12.32 7.04 4.93
N PRO A 166 -11.27 7.24 5.73
CA PRO A 166 -10.38 8.37 5.63
C PRO A 166 -9.21 8.06 4.67
N VAL A 167 -8.86 9.02 3.82
CA VAL A 167 -7.75 8.93 2.87
C VAL A 167 -6.90 10.18 2.97
N PHE A 168 -5.59 10.02 3.18
CA PHE A 168 -4.63 11.11 3.07
C PHE A 168 -4.06 11.15 1.65
N VAL A 169 -3.93 12.34 1.08
CA VAL A 169 -3.32 12.57 -0.23
C VAL A 169 -2.07 13.39 -0.01
N GLU A 170 -0.91 12.72 -0.07
CA GLU A 170 0.40 13.31 0.25
C GLU A 170 0.73 14.53 -0.62
N GLY A 171 0.50 14.45 -1.93
CA GLY A 171 0.80 15.54 -2.87
C GLY A 171 0.07 16.85 -2.60
N ASP A 172 -1.07 16.78 -1.92
CA ASP A 172 -1.91 17.96 -1.59
C ASP A 172 -1.87 18.30 -0.09
N SER A 173 -1.23 17.47 0.73
CA SER A 173 -1.32 17.53 2.21
C SER A 173 -2.76 17.58 2.71
N ARG A 174 -3.67 16.83 2.07
CA ARG A 174 -5.11 16.85 2.37
C ARG A 174 -5.61 15.52 2.91
N LEU A 175 -6.46 15.61 3.93
CA LEU A 175 -7.22 14.49 4.47
C LEU A 175 -8.67 14.58 3.99
N TYR A 176 -9.15 13.50 3.38
CA TYR A 176 -10.55 13.35 2.99
C TYR A 176 -11.21 12.32 3.91
N ILE A 177 -12.31 12.71 4.54
CA ILE A 177 -13.12 11.84 5.40
C ILE A 177 -14.46 11.63 4.70
N ARG A 178 -14.82 10.37 4.43
CA ARG A 178 -16.10 9.98 3.82
C ARG A 178 -16.93 9.11 4.75
#